data_AF-A0A182KBI1-F1
#
_entry.id   AF-A0A182KBI1-F1
#
_cell.length_a   1.000
_cell.length_b   1.000
_cell.length_c   1.000
_cell.angle_alpha   90.00
_cell.angle_beta   90.00
_cell.angle_gamma   90.00
#
_symmetry.space_group_name_H-M   'P 1'
#
loop_
_entity.id
_entity.type
_entity.pdbx_description
1 polymer ?
#
loop_
_entity_poly.entity_id
_entity_poly.type
_entity_poly.pdbx_seq_one_letter_code
_entity_poly.pdbx_strand_id
1 'polypeptide(L)'
;MVIKLIWLLGVIGLIWLFQASPSDATPWHAKQLVPYFKRMKLDKTKNRVYQHDVKYGLRMHLRSPLLQKALCLPKGTKLSSDCLNRMVDKARQHENKFYAKFTYACRKNAEYSADCLDSGRPLYYRDLKNLVKETERCWKF
;
A
#
# COMPACT_ATOMS: atom_id res chain seq x y z
N MET A 1 -11.99 30.57 -42.39
CA MET A 1 -12.03 30.13 -40.96
C MET A 1 -12.36 28.65 -40.80
N VAL A 2 -13.27 28.08 -41.59
CA VAL A 2 -13.75 26.69 -41.46
C VAL A 2 -12.65 25.62 -41.57
N ILE A 3 -11.73 25.76 -42.54
CA ILE A 3 -10.64 24.79 -42.76
C ILE A 3 -9.71 24.66 -41.54
N LYS A 4 -9.36 25.77 -40.89
CA LYS A 4 -8.49 25.75 -39.70
C LYS A 4 -9.17 25.06 -38.50
N LEU A 5 -10.49 25.17 -38.39
CA LEU A 5 -11.28 24.49 -37.35
C LEU A 5 -11.33 22.97 -37.56
N ILE A 6 -11.45 22.52 -38.82
CA ILE A 6 -11.46 21.09 -39.17
C ILE A 6 -10.10 20.45 -38.84
N TRP A 7 -9.00 21.12 -39.16
CA TRP A 7 -7.65 20.65 -38.82
C TRP A 7 -7.43 20.58 -37.31
N LEU A 8 -7.92 21.57 -36.55
CA LEU A 8 -7.83 21.57 -35.08
C LEU A 8 -8.61 20.41 -34.46
N LEU A 9 -9.82 20.14 -34.94
CA LEU A 9 -10.63 19.00 -34.50
C LEU A 9 -9.99 17.66 -34.88
N GLY A 10 -9.36 17.58 -36.06
CA GLY A 10 -8.61 16.39 -36.49
C GLY A 10 -7.41 16.10 -35.60
N VAL A 11 -6.62 17.12 -35.24
CA VAL A 11 -5.47 16.97 -34.34
C VAL A 11 -5.92 16.58 -32.92
N ILE A 12 -6.99 17.18 -32.42
CA ILE A 12 -7.56 16.81 -31.11
C ILE A 12 -8.04 15.35 -31.14
N GLY A 13 -8.78 14.93 -32.17
CA GLY A 13 -9.22 13.54 -32.32
C GLY A 13 -8.06 12.53 -32.37
N LEU A 14 -6.96 12.89 -33.03
CA LEU A 14 -5.75 12.06 -33.09
C LEU A 14 -5.04 11.93 -31.73
N ILE A 15 -4.98 13.00 -30.93
CA ILE A 15 -4.42 12.96 -29.57
C ILE A 15 -5.27 12.06 -28.66
N TRP A 16 -6.60 12.12 -28.78
CA TRP A 16 -7.51 11.24 -28.04
C TRP A 16 -7.32 9.76 -28.39
N LEU A 17 -7.07 9.44 -29.67
CA LEU A 17 -6.77 8.08 -30.10
C LEU A 17 -5.43 7.57 -29.57
N PHE A 18 -4.40 8.42 -29.48
CA PHE A 18 -3.09 8.04 -28.95
C PHE A 18 -3.07 7.88 -27.42
N GLN A 19 -3.95 8.58 -26.68
CA GLN A 19 -4.08 8.40 -25.23
C GLN A 19 -4.90 7.16 -24.84
N ALA A 20 -5.63 6.57 -25.79
CA ALA A 20 -6.39 5.34 -25.61
C ALA A 20 -5.52 4.08 -25.80
N SER A 21 -4.24 4.11 -25.41
CA SER A 21 -3.52 2.86 -25.17
C SER A 21 -4.31 2.10 -24.10
N PRO A 22 -4.82 0.88 -24.38
CA PRO A 22 -5.54 0.11 -23.38
C PRO A 22 -4.58 -0.09 -22.21
N SER A 23 -4.87 0.59 -21.10
CA SER A 23 -4.28 0.21 -19.84
C SER A 23 -4.87 -1.17 -19.59
N ASP A 24 -4.07 -2.21 -19.77
CA ASP A 24 -4.41 -3.60 -19.42
C ASP A 24 -4.47 -3.75 -17.89
N ALA A 25 -5.17 -2.84 -17.23
CA ALA A 25 -5.42 -2.80 -15.80
C ALA A 25 -6.32 -3.98 -15.43
N THR A 26 -5.72 -5.15 -15.40
CA THR A 26 -6.39 -6.39 -15.04
C THR A 26 -6.30 -6.56 -13.53
N PRO A 27 -7.39 -6.94 -12.84
CA PRO A 27 -7.39 -7.11 -11.39
C PRO A 27 -6.58 -8.33 -10.93
N TRP A 28 -5.87 -9.01 -11.85
CA TRP A 28 -5.18 -10.26 -11.60
C TRP A 28 -4.03 -10.11 -10.60
N HIS A 29 -3.12 -9.15 -10.82
CA HIS A 29 -2.02 -8.87 -9.90
C HIS A 29 -2.53 -8.43 -8.52
N ALA A 30 -3.58 -7.60 -8.48
CA ALA A 30 -4.21 -7.21 -7.23
C ALA A 30 -4.78 -8.42 -6.46
N LYS A 31 -5.42 -9.37 -7.16
CA LYS A 31 -5.90 -10.64 -6.57
C LYS A 31 -4.76 -11.48 -6.00
N GLN A 32 -3.59 -11.50 -6.64
CA GLN A 32 -2.43 -12.23 -6.13
C GLN A 32 -1.90 -11.68 -4.79
N LEU A 33 -2.08 -10.39 -4.51
CA LEU A 33 -1.65 -9.78 -3.25
C LEU A 33 -2.57 -10.11 -2.07
N VAL A 34 -3.85 -10.39 -2.32
CA VAL A 34 -4.88 -10.59 -1.27
C VAL A 34 -4.50 -11.68 -0.25
N PRO A 35 -4.01 -12.88 -0.65
CA PRO A 35 -3.59 -13.91 0.30
C PRO A 35 -2.47 -13.46 1.24
N TYR A 36 -1.53 -12.64 0.76
CA TYR A 36 -0.42 -12.12 1.58
C TYR A 36 -0.94 -11.13 2.62
N PHE A 37 -1.86 -10.24 2.24
CA PHE A 37 -2.47 -9.31 3.18
C PHE A 37 -3.31 -10.02 4.25
N LYS A 38 -3.98 -11.13 3.91
CA LYS A 38 -4.73 -11.95 4.87
C LYS A 38 -3.84 -12.59 5.94
N ARG A 39 -2.54 -12.80 5.66
CA ARG A 39 -1.57 -13.31 6.64
C ARG A 39 -1.13 -12.28 7.67
N MET A 40 -1.27 -10.99 7.38
CA MET A 40 -1.03 -9.89 8.33
C MET A 40 -2.24 -9.75 9.27
N LYS A 41 -2.43 -10.75 10.15
CA LYS A 41 -3.51 -10.76 11.15
C LYS A 41 -3.09 -9.97 12.38
N LEU A 42 -4.01 -9.15 12.89
CA LEU A 42 -3.82 -8.43 14.14
C LEU A 42 -3.98 -9.41 15.31
N ASP A 43 -3.10 -9.28 16.29
CA ASP A 43 -3.26 -9.97 17.57
C ASP A 43 -4.38 -9.31 18.38
N LYS A 44 -5.49 -10.05 18.52
CA LYS A 44 -6.72 -9.60 19.18
C LYS A 44 -6.55 -9.37 20.69
N THR A 45 -5.48 -9.89 21.30
CA THR A 45 -5.21 -9.71 22.73
C THR A 45 -4.66 -8.32 23.07
N LYS A 46 -4.15 -7.58 22.07
CA LYS A 46 -3.57 -6.24 22.26
C LYS A 46 -4.63 -5.16 22.49
N ASN A 47 -4.23 -4.03 23.07
CA ASN A 47 -5.09 -2.87 23.32
C ASN A 47 -5.81 -2.39 22.04
N ARG A 48 -7.09 -2.00 22.17
CA ARG A 48 -7.95 -1.59 21.05
C ARG A 48 -7.48 -0.33 20.32
N VAL A 49 -6.98 0.67 21.04
CA VAL A 49 -6.45 1.92 20.47
C VAL A 49 -5.23 1.61 19.60
N TYR A 50 -4.30 0.81 20.13
CA TYR A 50 -3.17 0.30 19.38
C TYR A 50 -3.61 -0.48 18.12
N GLN A 51 -4.57 -1.41 18.26
CA GLN A 51 -5.06 -2.20 17.13
C GLN A 51 -5.70 -1.32 16.04
N HIS A 52 -6.39 -0.25 16.43
CA HIS A 52 -6.95 0.71 15.48
C HIS A 52 -5.86 1.34 14.62
N ASP A 53 -4.78 1.84 15.22
CA ASP A 53 -3.65 2.44 14.52
C ASP A 53 -2.89 1.45 13.64
N VAL A 54 -2.68 0.21 14.11
CA VAL A 54 -2.07 -0.83 13.28
C VAL A 54 -2.94 -1.15 12.07
N LYS A 55 -4.25 -1.31 12.26
CA LYS A 55 -5.21 -1.57 11.19
C LYS A 55 -5.23 -0.44 10.18
N TYR A 56 -5.26 0.81 10.65
CA TYR A 56 -5.22 1.99 9.81
C TYR A 56 -3.92 2.04 9.01
N GLY A 57 -2.77 1.88 9.66
CA GLY A 57 -1.46 1.91 9.03
C GLY A 57 -1.33 0.85 7.94
N LEU A 58 -1.65 -0.42 8.25
CA LEU A 58 -1.60 -1.51 7.27
C LEU A 58 -2.53 -1.25 6.08
N ARG A 59 -3.73 -0.70 6.32
CA ARG A 59 -4.68 -0.39 5.25
C ARG A 59 -4.16 0.74 4.36
N MET A 60 -3.87 1.90 4.95
CA MET A 60 -3.60 3.14 4.23
C MET A 60 -2.17 3.25 3.70
N HIS A 61 -1.20 2.66 4.38
CA HIS A 61 0.22 2.85 4.09
C HIS A 61 0.92 1.62 3.54
N LEU A 62 0.22 0.47 3.44
CA LEU A 62 0.75 -0.74 2.82
C LEU A 62 -0.20 -1.34 1.78
N ARG A 63 -1.40 -1.76 2.19
CA ARG A 63 -2.35 -2.49 1.34
C ARG A 63 -2.88 -1.65 0.18
N SER A 64 -3.49 -0.50 0.49
CA SER A 64 -4.08 0.36 -0.55
C SER A 64 -3.07 0.80 -1.61
N PRO A 65 -1.87 1.31 -1.25
CA PRO A 65 -0.87 1.67 -2.25
C PRO A 65 -0.43 0.50 -3.14
N LEU A 66 -0.16 -0.67 -2.55
CA LEU A 66 0.25 -1.85 -3.33
C LEU A 66 -0.85 -2.38 -4.23
N LEU A 67 -2.10 -2.38 -3.77
CA LEU A 67 -3.25 -2.77 -4.60
C LEU A 67 -3.44 -1.80 -5.76
N GLN A 68 -3.42 -0.49 -5.51
CA GLN A 68 -3.57 0.53 -6.56
C GLN A 68 -2.50 0.38 -7.63
N LYS A 69 -1.25 0.18 -7.22
CA LYS A 69 -0.15 0.00 -8.17
C LYS A 69 -0.22 -1.33 -8.91
N ALA A 70 -0.64 -2.40 -8.23
CA ALA A 70 -0.83 -3.70 -8.87
C ALA A 70 -1.95 -3.69 -9.91
N LEU A 71 -2.98 -2.86 -9.73
CA LEU A 71 -4.04 -2.69 -10.74
C LEU A 71 -3.51 -2.05 -12.03
N CYS A 72 -2.39 -1.32 -11.99
CA CYS A 72 -1.81 -0.65 -13.15
C CYS A 72 -0.64 -1.42 -13.77
N LEU A 73 -0.40 -2.67 -13.35
CA LEU A 73 0.71 -3.45 -13.89
C LEU A 73 0.37 -4.02 -15.29
N PRO A 74 1.32 -3.98 -16.23
CA PRO A 74 1.18 -4.60 -17.54
C PRO A 74 1.07 -6.12 -17.40
N LYS A 75 0.32 -6.70 -18.33
CA LYS A 75 0.15 -8.13 -18.46
C LYS A 75 1.51 -8.81 -18.68
N GLY A 76 1.82 -9.82 -17.87
CA GLY A 76 3.11 -10.52 -17.88
C GLY A 76 4.03 -10.18 -16.68
N THR A 77 3.79 -9.06 -15.99
CA THR A 77 4.56 -8.73 -14.77
C THR A 77 4.46 -9.87 -13.75
N LYS A 78 5.61 -10.34 -13.26
CA LYS A 78 5.67 -11.40 -12.25
C LYS A 78 5.88 -10.81 -10.86
N LEU A 79 5.00 -11.17 -9.94
CA LEU A 79 5.15 -10.86 -8.52
C LEU A 79 5.94 -11.99 -7.84
N SER A 80 7.14 -11.69 -7.35
CA SER A 80 7.95 -12.68 -6.62
C SER A 80 7.29 -13.08 -5.29
N SER A 81 6.97 -14.36 -5.14
CA SER A 81 6.43 -14.93 -3.89
C SER A 81 7.34 -14.66 -2.70
N ASP A 82 8.66 -14.81 -2.88
CA ASP A 82 9.65 -14.59 -1.82
C ASP A 82 9.69 -13.14 -1.37
N CYS A 83 9.57 -12.21 -2.31
CA CYS A 83 9.48 -10.80 -1.94
C CYS A 83 8.17 -10.48 -1.22
N LEU A 84 7.05 -11.04 -1.68
CA LEU A 84 5.77 -10.84 -1.01
C LEU A 84 5.74 -11.50 0.39
N ASN A 85 6.41 -12.64 0.58
CA ASN A 85 6.62 -13.25 1.90
C ASN A 85 7.44 -12.34 2.81
N ARG A 86 8.59 -11.83 2.31
CA ARG A 86 9.42 -10.86 3.04
C ARG A 86 8.65 -9.58 3.40
N MET A 87 7.75 -9.13 2.55
CA MET A 87 6.86 -8.01 2.87
C MET A 87 5.97 -8.34 4.08
N VAL A 88 5.37 -9.54 4.14
CA VAL A 88 4.58 -9.95 5.31
C VAL A 88 5.43 -9.96 6.57
N ASP A 89 6.64 -10.54 6.50
CA ASP A 89 7.53 -10.65 7.66
C ASP A 89 7.99 -9.28 8.17
N LYS A 90 8.38 -8.38 7.25
CA LYS A 90 8.75 -7.00 7.60
C LYS A 90 7.57 -6.22 8.16
N ALA A 91 6.38 -6.33 7.58
CA ALA A 91 5.19 -5.67 8.12
C ALA A 91 4.94 -6.09 9.58
N ARG A 92 5.09 -7.39 9.89
CA ARG A 92 4.99 -7.92 11.25
C ARG A 92 6.11 -7.41 12.16
N GLN A 93 7.33 -7.29 11.64
CA GLN A 93 8.45 -6.72 12.38
C GLN A 93 8.21 -5.25 12.75
N HIS A 94 7.69 -4.44 11.83
CA HIS A 94 7.35 -3.04 12.08
C HIS A 94 6.20 -2.93 13.10
N GLU A 95 5.17 -3.79 13.01
CA GLU A 95 4.12 -3.87 14.01
C GLU A 95 4.68 -4.17 15.42
N ASN A 96 5.60 -5.14 15.54
CA ASN A 96 6.22 -5.50 16.80
C ASN A 96 7.05 -4.36 17.39
N LYS A 97 7.83 -3.65 16.55
CA LYS A 97 8.58 -2.46 16.98
C LYS A 97 7.64 -1.35 17.45
N PHE A 98 6.53 -1.14 16.76
CA PHE A 98 5.52 -0.17 17.15
C PHE A 98 4.86 -0.55 18.48
N TYR A 99 4.56 -1.84 18.70
CA TYR A 99 4.01 -2.33 19.96
C TYR A 99 4.99 -2.16 21.14
N ALA A 100 6.28 -2.44 20.92
CA ALA A 100 7.30 -2.22 21.93
C ALA A 100 7.39 -0.75 22.35
N LYS A 101 7.32 0.19 21.38
CA LYS A 101 7.27 1.62 21.68
C LYS A 101 6.00 2.03 22.41
N PHE A 102 4.85 1.49 21.99
CA PHE A 102 3.58 1.70 22.67
C PHE A 102 3.67 1.24 24.13
N THR A 103 4.00 -0.03 24.38
CA THR A 103 4.11 -0.58 25.75
C THR A 103 5.10 0.19 26.62
N TYR A 104 6.22 0.66 26.06
CA TYR A 104 7.18 1.50 26.80
C TYR A 104 6.62 2.89 27.14
N ALA A 105 6.05 3.59 26.16
CA ALA A 105 5.50 4.94 26.36
C ALA A 105 4.25 4.94 27.25
N CYS A 106 3.46 3.86 27.21
CA CYS A 106 2.17 3.72 27.87
C CYS A 106 2.18 2.92 29.16
N ARG A 107 3.37 2.65 29.75
CA ARG A 107 3.53 1.82 30.96
C ARG A 107 2.58 2.14 32.11
N LYS A 108 2.11 3.39 32.24
CA LYS A 108 1.23 3.83 33.34
C LYS A 108 -0.26 3.94 32.98
N ASN A 109 -0.63 4.15 31.70
CA ASN A 109 -2.02 4.44 31.26
C ASN A 109 -2.33 3.79 29.89
N ALA A 110 -1.93 2.53 29.69
CA ALA A 110 -2.03 1.83 28.40
C ALA A 110 -3.46 1.70 27.86
N GLU A 111 -4.47 1.87 28.70
CA GLU A 111 -5.87 1.61 28.35
C GLU A 111 -6.51 2.74 27.53
N TYR A 112 -5.97 3.97 27.57
CA TYR A 112 -6.62 5.15 26.99
C TYR A 112 -5.75 6.12 26.20
N SER A 113 -4.43 6.16 26.37
CA SER A 113 -3.67 7.28 25.79
C SER A 113 -3.23 7.03 24.35
N ALA A 114 -4.06 7.52 23.42
CA ALA A 114 -3.68 7.78 22.02
C ALA A 114 -2.37 8.60 21.95
N ASP A 115 -2.12 9.46 22.93
CA ASP A 115 -0.92 10.30 23.03
C ASP A 115 0.38 9.48 23.10
N CYS A 116 0.37 8.27 23.69
CA CYS A 116 1.54 7.39 23.67
C CYS A 116 1.89 6.93 22.25
N LEU A 117 0.88 6.82 21.38
CA LEU A 117 1.03 6.32 20.03
C LEU A 117 1.62 7.41 19.12
N ASP A 118 1.49 8.69 19.47
CA ASP A 118 1.94 9.80 18.62
C ASP A 118 3.46 9.81 18.37
N SER A 119 4.25 9.30 19.31
CA SER A 119 5.71 9.15 19.11
C SER A 119 6.08 7.98 18.21
N GLY A 120 5.27 6.90 18.21
CA GLY A 120 5.54 5.67 17.47
C GLY A 120 4.89 5.64 16.08
N ARG A 121 3.72 6.26 15.94
CA ARG A 121 2.85 6.22 14.75
C ARG A 121 3.54 6.80 13.50
N PRO A 122 4.22 7.97 13.55
CA PRO A 122 4.90 8.52 12.38
C PRO A 122 6.01 7.61 11.85
N LEU A 123 6.74 6.94 12.76
CA LEU A 123 7.79 5.99 12.39
C LEU A 123 7.19 4.72 11.79
N TYR A 124 6.16 4.16 12.43
CA TYR A 124 5.46 2.98 11.92
C TYR A 124 4.88 3.22 10.52
N TYR A 125 4.23 4.37 10.28
CA TYR A 125 3.67 4.70 8.98
C TYR A 125 4.74 4.95 7.93
N ARG A 126 5.87 5.55 8.32
CA ARG A 126 7.03 5.74 7.43
C ARG A 126 7.63 4.39 7.01
N ASP A 127 7.80 3.49 7.97
CA ASP A 127 8.30 2.14 7.71
C ASP A 127 7.40 1.38 6.74
N LEU A 128 6.07 1.45 6.91
CA LEU A 128 5.13 0.84 5.97
C LEU A 128 5.22 1.45 4.56
N LYS A 129 5.33 2.77 4.45
CA LYS A 129 5.53 3.44 3.14
C LYS A 129 6.85 3.05 2.47
N ASN A 130 7.91 2.85 3.24
CA ASN A 130 9.19 2.35 2.73
C ASN A 130 9.06 0.90 2.29
N LEU A 131 8.34 0.07 3.05
CA LEU A 131 8.07 -1.31 2.70
C LEU A 131 7.30 -1.44 1.38
N VAL A 132 6.37 -0.53 1.10
CA VAL A 132 5.72 -0.43 -0.22
C VAL A 132 6.76 -0.27 -1.33
N LYS A 133 7.66 0.73 -1.21
CA LYS A 133 8.72 0.99 -2.20
C LYS A 133 9.66 -0.20 -2.37
N GLU A 134 10.02 -0.87 -1.28
CA GLU A 134 10.84 -2.08 -1.33
C GLU A 134 10.13 -3.23 -2.04
N THR A 135 8.84 -3.42 -1.78
CA THR A 135 8.04 -4.48 -2.39
C THR A 135 7.86 -4.25 -3.89
N GLU A 136 7.69 -3.00 -4.31
CA GLU A 136 7.57 -2.61 -5.72
C GLU A 136 8.81 -2.97 -6.54
N ARG A 137 10.01 -2.84 -5.96
CA ARG A 137 11.27 -3.20 -6.66
C ARG A 137 11.35 -4.68 -7.02
N CYS A 138 10.50 -5.51 -6.43
CA CYS A 138 10.43 -6.93 -6.73
C CYS A 138 9.47 -7.29 -7.86
N TRP A 139 8.78 -6.31 -8.43
CA TRP A 139 7.89 -6.54 -9.56
C TRP A 139 8.72 -6.53 -10.83
N LYS A 140 8.94 -7.72 -11.38
CA LYS A 140 9.76 -7.89 -12.58
C LYS A 140 8.86 -7.90 -13.80
N PHE A 141 9.18 -7.03 -14.74
CA PHE A 141 8.63 -7.04 -16.09
C PHE A 141 9.31 -8.14 -16.92
#